data_AF-A0A1J4RIE5-F1
#
_entry.id   AF-A0A1J4RIE5-F1
#
_cell.length_a   1.000
_cell.length_b   1.000
_cell.length_c   1.000
_cell.angle_alpha   90.00
_cell.angle_beta   90.00
_cell.angle_gamma   90.00
#
_symmetry.space_group_name_H-M   'P 1'
#
loop_
_entity.id
_entity.type
_entity.pdbx_description
1 polymer ?
#
loop_
_entity_poly.entity_id
_entity_poly.type
_entity_poly.pdbx_seq_one_letter_code
_entity_poly.pdbx_strand_id
1 'polypeptide(L)'
;MNAISKEDLIPFNLVARMGYPVAVDHAYAKASHPENVFGQIYHPDANLWGHIDMVALTVLAAQKLHKEYEWTLVIKDCLRPVEAQQKIMETDIVRANPHWLVEPKFLSSPGQGGHPRGMAIDIAAQDKFGQTVDFGTAFDSFSGDAHPEKNPAHRNYPYSSEQVKENRARLDNAMLEAAQKMGRNLLLLSTEWWDFRFPSDEIGHLSPIEDGHLEDWQKIMTAPAKIPQQQERRMASMLTNLLQKFDYS
;
A
#
# COMPACT_ATOMS: atom_id res chain seq x y z
N MET A 1 3.50 -23.84 0.63
CA MET A 1 3.33 -22.46 1.09
C MET A 1 2.07 -22.40 1.93
N ASN A 2 2.08 -21.64 3.04
CA ASN A 2 0.93 -21.51 3.93
C ASN A 2 -0.05 -20.49 3.34
N ALA A 3 -1.35 -20.77 3.39
CA ALA A 3 -2.36 -19.83 2.94
C ALA A 3 -2.51 -18.67 3.94
N ILE A 4 -2.70 -17.46 3.41
CA ILE A 4 -3.11 -16.31 4.23
C ILE A 4 -4.58 -16.48 4.55
N SER A 5 -4.94 -16.34 5.81
CA SER A 5 -6.35 -16.39 6.20
C SER A 5 -7.06 -15.17 5.63
N LYS A 6 -8.19 -15.40 4.95
CA LYS A 6 -9.10 -14.34 4.52
C LYS A 6 -9.62 -13.49 5.68
N GLU A 7 -9.59 -14.04 6.90
CA GLU A 7 -10.00 -13.36 8.13
C GLU A 7 -8.93 -12.40 8.67
N ASP A 8 -7.70 -12.50 8.19
CA ASP A 8 -6.61 -11.60 8.52
C ASP A 8 -6.56 -10.40 7.57
N LEU A 9 -7.57 -10.22 6.71
CA LEU A 9 -7.68 -9.08 5.80
C LEU A 9 -8.62 -8.02 6.38
N ILE A 10 -8.18 -6.77 6.39
CA ILE A 10 -8.97 -5.61 6.83
C ILE A 10 -8.98 -4.56 5.72
N PRO A 11 -10.14 -3.96 5.39
CA PRO A 11 -10.19 -2.94 4.36
C PRO A 11 -9.85 -1.57 4.97
N PHE A 12 -8.93 -0.84 4.35
CA PHE A 12 -8.60 0.53 4.76
C PHE A 12 -9.81 1.48 4.69
N ASN A 13 -10.83 1.14 3.88
CA ASN A 13 -12.12 1.85 3.88
C ASN A 13 -12.82 1.78 5.24
N LEU A 14 -12.73 0.64 5.95
CA LEU A 14 -13.24 0.51 7.32
C LEU A 14 -12.36 1.30 8.28
N VAL A 15 -11.04 1.20 8.16
CA VAL A 15 -10.07 1.95 8.99
C VAL A 15 -10.34 3.45 8.95
N ALA A 16 -10.59 4.01 7.77
CA ALA A 16 -10.96 5.42 7.61
C ALA A 16 -12.29 5.76 8.32
N ARG A 17 -13.31 4.89 8.22
CA ARG A 17 -14.60 5.06 8.93
C ARG A 17 -14.47 4.94 10.45
N MET A 18 -13.46 4.24 10.94
CA MET A 18 -13.15 4.15 12.37
C MET A 18 -12.53 5.44 12.93
N GLY A 19 -12.19 6.41 12.08
CA GLY A 19 -11.67 7.72 12.49
C GLY A 19 -10.16 7.78 12.70
N TYR A 20 -9.42 6.76 12.26
CA TYR A 20 -7.96 6.86 12.19
C TYR A 20 -7.55 7.88 11.11
N PRO A 21 -6.37 8.52 11.22
CA PRO A 21 -5.90 9.54 10.26
C PRO A 21 -5.40 8.90 8.96
N VAL A 22 -6.29 8.15 8.31
CA VAL A 22 -6.08 7.42 7.08
C VAL A 22 -7.22 7.73 6.12
N ALA A 23 -6.88 8.05 4.88
CA ALA A 23 -7.79 8.17 3.75
C ALA A 23 -7.48 7.09 2.71
N VAL A 24 -8.47 6.74 1.89
CA VAL A 24 -8.32 5.76 0.80
C VAL A 24 -8.45 6.49 -0.52
N ASP A 25 -7.47 6.30 -1.39
CA ASP A 25 -7.51 6.74 -2.77
C ASP A 25 -7.13 5.58 -3.68
N HIS A 26 -8.15 4.78 -4.02
CA HIS A 26 -7.99 3.53 -4.76
C HIS A 26 -7.75 3.81 -6.25
N ALA A 27 -6.53 4.23 -6.59
CA ALA A 27 -6.17 4.75 -7.91
C ALA A 27 -6.55 3.78 -9.04
N TYR A 28 -6.26 2.49 -8.85
CA TYR A 28 -6.48 1.48 -9.88
C TYR A 28 -7.93 1.00 -10.06
N ALA A 29 -8.87 1.44 -9.21
CA ALA A 29 -10.30 1.19 -9.39
C ALA A 29 -10.97 2.19 -10.36
N LYS A 30 -10.28 3.29 -10.71
CA LYS A 30 -10.83 4.36 -11.54
C LYS A 30 -9.92 4.57 -12.76
N ALA A 31 -10.42 4.25 -13.96
CA ALA A 31 -9.67 4.44 -15.21
C ALA A 31 -9.23 5.90 -15.42
N SER A 32 -10.04 6.85 -14.99
CA SER A 32 -9.81 8.29 -15.16
C SER A 32 -9.01 8.93 -14.02
N HIS A 33 -8.44 8.13 -13.11
CA HIS A 33 -7.66 8.66 -12.00
C HIS A 33 -6.35 9.27 -12.53
N PRO A 34 -5.99 10.51 -12.16
CA PRO A 34 -4.85 11.21 -12.76
C PRO A 34 -3.50 10.53 -12.51
N GLU A 35 -3.37 9.76 -11.42
CA GLU A 35 -2.16 9.01 -11.08
C GLU A 35 -2.20 7.55 -11.55
N ASN A 36 -3.30 7.10 -12.17
CA ASN A 36 -3.41 5.73 -12.65
C ASN A 36 -2.96 5.63 -14.11
N VAL A 37 -1.76 5.12 -14.31
CA VAL A 37 -1.17 4.94 -15.65
C VAL A 37 -1.56 3.62 -16.32
N PHE A 38 -2.15 2.68 -15.58
CA PHE A 38 -2.47 1.32 -16.04
C PHE A 38 -3.91 1.17 -16.55
N GLY A 39 -4.74 2.22 -16.41
CA GLY A 39 -6.17 2.13 -16.63
C GLY A 39 -6.88 1.35 -15.50
N GLN A 40 -8.15 0.99 -15.70
CA GLN A 40 -8.90 0.32 -14.63
C GLN A 40 -8.45 -1.12 -14.43
N ILE A 41 -7.79 -1.40 -13.30
CA ILE A 41 -7.36 -2.73 -12.91
C ILE A 41 -8.41 -3.37 -12.01
N TYR A 42 -8.82 -2.68 -10.95
CA TYR A 42 -9.77 -3.16 -9.96
C TYR A 42 -11.23 -2.84 -10.33
N HIS A 43 -12.17 -3.53 -9.72
CA HIS A 43 -13.57 -3.15 -9.78
C HIS A 43 -13.80 -1.80 -9.07
N PRO A 44 -14.66 -0.89 -9.57
CA PRO A 44 -14.81 0.46 -8.99
C PRO A 44 -15.32 0.45 -7.54
N ASP A 45 -16.13 -0.55 -7.20
CA ASP A 45 -16.71 -0.74 -5.87
C ASP A 45 -15.83 -1.58 -4.92
N ALA A 46 -14.65 -2.02 -5.36
CA ALA A 46 -13.73 -2.79 -4.53
C ALA A 46 -13.19 -1.94 -3.36
N ASN A 47 -13.14 -2.55 -2.18
CA ASN A 47 -12.43 -1.97 -1.04
C ASN A 47 -10.91 -2.21 -1.20
N LEU A 48 -10.11 -1.33 -0.60
CA LEU A 48 -8.66 -1.46 -0.53
C LEU A 48 -8.31 -2.33 0.69
N TRP A 49 -7.99 -3.60 0.45
CA TRP A 49 -7.69 -4.58 1.49
C TRP A 49 -6.19 -4.62 1.83
N GLY A 50 -5.87 -4.99 3.07
CA GLY A 50 -4.50 -5.31 3.49
C GLY A 50 -4.49 -6.37 4.58
N HIS A 51 -3.36 -7.04 4.78
CA HIS A 51 -3.17 -7.95 5.90
C HIS A 51 -3.18 -7.15 7.21
N ILE A 52 -3.80 -7.69 8.26
CA ILE A 52 -4.03 -7.01 9.54
C ILE A 52 -2.76 -6.41 10.14
N ASP A 53 -1.63 -7.10 10.03
CA ASP A 53 -0.34 -6.58 10.50
C ASP A 53 0.12 -5.34 9.73
N MET A 54 -0.01 -5.34 8.39
CA MET A 54 0.35 -4.19 7.56
C MET A 54 -0.62 -3.02 7.81
N VAL A 55 -1.91 -3.33 7.99
CA VAL A 55 -2.94 -2.34 8.35
C VAL A 55 -2.65 -1.71 9.71
N ALA A 56 -2.35 -2.50 10.74
CA ALA A 56 -2.05 -1.99 12.07
C ALA A 56 -0.76 -1.15 12.09
N LEU A 57 0.29 -1.61 11.40
CA LEU A 57 1.54 -0.87 11.23
C LEU A 57 1.27 0.51 10.61
N THR A 58 0.51 0.52 9.51
CA THR A 58 0.14 1.75 8.80
C THR A 58 -0.67 2.70 9.70
N VAL A 59 -1.60 2.18 10.51
CA VAL A 59 -2.37 3.01 11.46
C VAL A 59 -1.47 3.62 12.53
N LEU A 60 -0.52 2.87 13.08
CA LEU A 60 0.43 3.41 14.06
C LEU A 60 1.30 4.52 13.46
N ALA A 61 1.80 4.33 12.24
CA ALA A 61 2.54 5.36 11.51
C ALA A 61 1.67 6.59 11.23
N ALA A 62 0.42 6.39 10.80
CA ALA A 62 -0.54 7.46 10.55
C ALA A 62 -0.82 8.28 11.82
N GLN A 63 -1.03 7.62 12.96
CA GLN A 63 -1.25 8.31 14.25
C GLN A 63 -0.05 9.17 14.65
N LYS A 64 1.18 8.68 14.47
CA LYS A 64 2.39 9.46 14.72
C LYS A 64 2.47 10.69 13.81
N LEU A 65 2.33 10.49 12.50
CA LEU A 65 2.40 11.58 11.52
C LEU A 65 1.29 12.62 11.72
N HIS A 66 0.10 12.18 12.10
CA HIS A 66 -1.00 13.07 12.46
C HIS A 66 -0.68 13.88 13.71
N LYS A 67 -0.15 13.25 14.75
CA LYS A 67 0.22 13.94 16.00
C LYS A 67 1.34 14.96 15.82
N GLU A 68 2.35 14.64 15.01
CA GLU A 68 3.56 15.46 14.87
C GLU A 68 3.44 16.52 13.77
N TYR A 69 2.72 16.22 12.69
CA TYR A 69 2.69 17.05 11.48
C TYR A 69 1.27 17.37 10.97
N GLU A 70 0.22 16.92 11.68
CA GLU A 70 -1.18 17.03 11.26
C GLU A 70 -1.44 16.36 9.89
N TRP A 71 -0.65 15.33 9.56
CA TRP A 71 -0.81 14.61 8.30
C TRP A 71 -1.91 13.54 8.38
N THR A 72 -2.52 13.25 7.23
CA THR A 72 -3.38 12.09 6.99
C THR A 72 -2.69 11.21 5.95
N LEU A 73 -2.47 9.93 6.26
CA LEU A 73 -1.92 9.00 5.26
C LEU A 73 -2.99 8.66 4.22
N VAL A 74 -2.62 8.69 2.95
CA VAL A 74 -3.49 8.36 1.82
C VAL A 74 -3.04 7.02 1.24
N ILE A 75 -3.85 5.99 1.40
CA ILE A 75 -3.53 4.63 0.94
C ILE A 75 -3.90 4.51 -0.54
N LYS A 76 -2.90 4.18 -1.35
CA LYS A 76 -3.00 4.09 -2.82
C LYS A 76 -3.24 2.66 -3.28
N ASP A 77 -2.49 1.71 -2.72
CA ASP A 77 -2.64 0.28 -2.99
C ASP A 77 -2.12 -0.56 -1.81
N CYS A 78 -2.57 -1.81 -1.71
CA CYS A 78 -2.05 -2.78 -0.73
C CYS A 78 -2.22 -4.22 -1.24
N LEU A 79 -3.34 -4.89 -0.96
CA LEU A 79 -3.63 -6.21 -1.52
C LEU A 79 -3.93 -6.09 -3.02
N ARG A 80 -3.01 -6.59 -3.84
CA ARG A 80 -3.16 -6.73 -5.29
C ARG A 80 -3.18 -8.22 -5.66
N PRO A 81 -4.35 -8.85 -5.89
CA PRO A 81 -4.42 -10.26 -6.23
C PRO A 81 -3.59 -10.61 -7.46
N VAL A 82 -3.27 -11.90 -7.62
CA VAL A 82 -2.47 -12.40 -8.76
C VAL A 82 -3.02 -11.92 -10.10
N GLU A 83 -4.34 -11.97 -10.28
CA GLU A 83 -5.04 -11.56 -11.50
C GLU A 83 -4.90 -10.05 -11.78
N ALA A 84 -4.82 -9.22 -10.73
CA ALA A 84 -4.58 -7.79 -10.90
C ALA A 84 -3.15 -7.51 -11.37
N GLN A 85 -2.15 -8.21 -10.82
CA GLN A 85 -0.77 -8.09 -11.29
C GLN A 85 -0.66 -8.54 -12.75
N GLN A 86 -1.31 -9.64 -13.11
CA GLN A 86 -1.37 -10.11 -14.50
C GLN A 86 -2.01 -9.05 -15.40
N LYS A 87 -3.15 -8.48 -14.99
CA LYS A 87 -3.84 -7.44 -15.75
C LYS A 87 -2.98 -6.20 -15.95
N ILE A 88 -2.24 -5.75 -14.92
CA ILE A 88 -1.26 -4.65 -15.05
C ILE A 88 -0.21 -4.98 -16.11
N MET A 89 0.37 -6.18 -16.08
CA MET A 89 1.40 -6.60 -17.05
C MET A 89 0.90 -6.64 -18.49
N GLU A 90 -0.40 -6.87 -18.69
CA GLU A 90 -1.04 -6.93 -20.00
C GLU A 90 -1.43 -5.56 -20.55
N THR A 91 -1.25 -4.48 -19.80
CA THR A 91 -1.58 -3.12 -20.25
C THR A 91 -0.64 -2.63 -21.36
N ASP A 92 -1.15 -1.76 -22.22
CA ASP A 92 -0.38 -1.23 -23.35
C ASP A 92 0.82 -0.37 -22.89
N ILE A 93 0.69 0.32 -21.75
CA ILE A 93 1.81 1.09 -21.19
C ILE A 93 2.97 0.17 -20.75
N VAL A 94 2.69 -0.98 -20.15
CA VAL A 94 3.73 -1.95 -19.76
C VAL A 94 4.33 -2.61 -20.99
N ARG A 95 3.52 -2.95 -21.99
CA ARG A 95 4.01 -3.45 -23.29
C ARG A 95 4.93 -2.45 -24.00
N ALA A 96 4.63 -1.16 -23.89
CA ALA A 96 5.47 -0.08 -24.42
C ALA A 96 6.74 0.16 -23.59
N ASN A 97 6.78 -0.30 -22.33
CA ASN A 97 7.90 -0.13 -21.39
C ASN A 97 8.39 -1.48 -20.84
N PRO A 98 8.90 -2.41 -21.68
CA PRO A 98 9.26 -3.76 -21.24
C PRO A 98 10.42 -3.78 -20.22
N HIS A 99 11.22 -2.71 -20.16
CA HIS A 99 12.28 -2.55 -19.17
C HIS A 99 11.76 -2.47 -17.73
N TRP A 100 10.49 -2.13 -17.51
CA TRP A 100 9.87 -2.14 -16.17
C TRP A 100 9.77 -3.55 -15.56
N LEU A 101 9.95 -4.60 -16.36
CA LEU A 101 9.90 -6.00 -15.95
C LEU A 101 11.30 -6.62 -15.75
N VAL A 102 12.37 -5.89 -16.05
CA VAL A 102 13.76 -6.36 -16.01
C VAL A 102 14.51 -5.69 -14.86
N GLU A 103 15.34 -6.42 -14.15
CA GLU A 103 16.06 -5.89 -12.98
C GLU A 103 17.03 -4.75 -13.35
N PRO A 104 17.09 -3.66 -12.55
CA PRO A 104 16.17 -3.32 -11.45
C PRO A 104 14.76 -2.99 -11.96
N LYS A 105 13.75 -3.77 -11.55
CA LYS A 105 12.39 -3.70 -12.08
C LYS A 105 11.47 -2.81 -11.24
N PHE A 106 10.43 -2.27 -11.85
CA PHE A 106 9.34 -1.58 -11.16
C PHE A 106 8.18 -2.54 -10.86
N LEU A 107 7.89 -3.45 -11.79
CA LEU A 107 6.73 -4.34 -11.68
C LEU A 107 7.17 -5.77 -11.39
N SER A 108 6.58 -6.36 -10.35
CA SER A 108 6.78 -7.77 -10.02
C SER A 108 5.91 -8.68 -10.87
N SER A 109 6.42 -9.86 -11.22
CA SER A 109 5.64 -10.92 -11.89
C SER A 109 4.43 -11.34 -11.03
N PRO A 110 3.36 -11.90 -11.64
CA PRO A 110 2.15 -12.23 -10.90
C PRO A 110 2.41 -13.26 -9.79
N GLY A 111 1.87 -13.01 -8.61
CA GLY A 111 2.08 -13.79 -7.39
C GLY A 111 3.40 -13.50 -6.66
N GLN A 112 4.27 -12.65 -7.22
CA GLN A 112 5.54 -12.25 -6.58
C GLN A 112 5.40 -10.94 -5.81
N GLY A 113 6.26 -10.78 -4.79
CA GLY A 113 6.29 -9.60 -3.94
C GLY A 113 5.26 -9.62 -2.79
N GLY A 114 5.14 -8.46 -2.11
CA GLY A 114 4.29 -8.30 -0.92
C GLY A 114 2.83 -7.96 -1.22
N HIS A 115 2.54 -7.24 -2.31
CA HIS A 115 1.16 -6.87 -2.66
C HIS A 115 0.20 -8.06 -2.81
N PRO A 116 0.53 -9.18 -3.49
CA PRO A 116 -0.39 -10.30 -3.59
C PRO A 116 -0.59 -11.04 -2.26
N ARG A 117 0.05 -10.60 -1.18
CA ARG A 117 -0.12 -11.11 0.18
C ARG A 117 -0.76 -10.07 1.10
N GLY A 118 -1.10 -8.88 0.61
CA GLY A 118 -1.54 -7.75 1.44
C GLY A 118 -0.47 -7.28 2.42
N MET A 119 0.81 -7.54 2.09
CA MET A 119 1.99 -7.32 2.94
C MET A 119 2.98 -6.31 2.32
N ALA A 120 2.53 -5.59 1.28
CA ALA A 120 3.13 -4.35 0.80
C ALA A 120 2.03 -3.28 0.76
N ILE A 121 2.42 -2.01 0.88
CA ILE A 121 1.50 -0.88 0.87
C ILE A 121 2.13 0.32 0.16
N ASP A 122 1.33 0.97 -0.66
CA ASP A 122 1.67 2.21 -1.34
C ASP A 122 0.96 3.38 -0.66
N ILE A 123 1.75 4.37 -0.21
CA ILE A 123 1.28 5.45 0.66
C ILE A 123 1.69 6.82 0.08
N ALA A 124 0.75 7.75 0.11
CA ALA A 124 1.01 9.19 0.06
C ALA A 124 0.51 9.86 1.35
N ALA A 125 0.55 11.18 1.42
CA ALA A 125 0.03 11.92 2.58
C ALA A 125 -0.61 13.25 2.16
N GLN A 126 -1.56 13.70 2.98
CA GLN A 126 -2.14 15.04 2.92
C GLN A 126 -1.83 15.81 4.20
N ASP A 127 -1.62 17.11 4.09
CA ASP A 127 -1.52 18.01 5.23
C ASP A 127 -2.89 18.29 5.87
N LYS A 128 -2.90 19.11 6.92
CA LYS A 128 -4.13 19.50 7.63
C LYS A 128 -5.15 20.27 6.81
N PHE A 129 -4.75 20.79 5.66
CA PHE A 129 -5.62 21.50 4.72
C PHE A 129 -6.11 20.57 3.60
N GLY A 130 -5.75 19.28 3.65
CA GLY A 130 -6.08 18.29 2.62
C GLY A 130 -5.21 18.40 1.38
N GLN A 131 -4.12 19.17 1.41
CA GLN A 131 -3.21 19.29 0.27
C GLN A 131 -2.19 18.15 0.29
N THR A 132 -1.90 17.59 -0.89
CA THR A 132 -0.88 16.55 -1.02
C THR A 132 0.48 17.04 -0.52
N VAL A 133 1.09 16.28 0.37
CA VAL A 133 2.46 16.51 0.82
C VAL A 133 3.42 16.28 -0.35
N ASP A 134 4.34 17.22 -0.57
CA ASP A 134 5.31 17.13 -1.65
C ASP A 134 6.42 16.11 -1.32
N PHE A 135 6.41 14.99 -2.03
CA PHE A 135 7.45 13.96 -1.99
C PHE A 135 8.38 14.01 -3.22
N GLY A 136 8.32 15.07 -4.02
CA GLY A 136 9.18 15.30 -5.20
C GLY A 136 8.71 14.60 -6.48
N THR A 137 7.77 13.66 -6.39
CA THR A 137 6.97 13.13 -7.50
C THR A 137 5.57 12.80 -7.00
N ALA A 138 4.61 12.62 -7.91
CA ALA A 138 3.37 11.92 -7.61
C ALA A 138 3.62 10.42 -7.36
N PHE A 139 2.60 9.75 -6.82
CA PHE A 139 2.51 8.29 -6.79
C PHE A 139 2.58 7.72 -8.22
N ASP A 140 3.16 6.52 -8.39
CA ASP A 140 3.29 5.83 -9.69
C ASP A 140 4.01 6.62 -10.79
N SER A 141 4.87 7.57 -10.38
CA SER A 141 5.73 8.30 -11.30
C SER A 141 6.92 7.44 -11.74
N PHE A 142 6.71 6.54 -12.71
CA PHE A 142 7.76 5.69 -13.27
C PHE A 142 8.72 6.47 -14.19
N SER A 143 10.02 6.27 -14.00
CA SER A 143 11.06 6.78 -14.90
C SER A 143 11.45 5.73 -15.96
N GLY A 144 12.18 6.16 -16.99
CA GLY A 144 12.74 5.24 -18.00
C GLY A 144 13.95 4.42 -17.50
N ASP A 145 14.43 4.68 -16.29
CA ASP A 145 15.60 4.02 -15.69
C ASP A 145 15.46 4.06 -14.17
N ALA A 146 15.49 2.90 -13.51
CA ALA A 146 15.31 2.75 -12.07
C ALA A 146 16.54 3.18 -11.23
N HIS A 147 17.67 3.53 -11.85
CA HIS A 147 18.84 4.02 -11.14
C HIS A 147 18.56 5.31 -10.34
N PRO A 148 19.19 5.48 -9.15
CA PRO A 148 18.93 6.61 -8.26
C PRO A 148 19.05 7.99 -8.89
N GLU A 149 19.96 8.20 -9.85
CA GLU A 149 20.16 9.52 -10.47
C GLU A 149 19.15 9.84 -11.58
N LYS A 150 18.42 8.84 -12.07
CA LYS A 150 17.49 8.95 -13.20
C LYS A 150 16.04 8.65 -12.84
N ASN A 151 15.81 8.22 -11.60
CA ASN A 151 14.49 7.96 -11.04
C ASN A 151 14.22 8.92 -9.88
N PRO A 152 13.49 10.03 -10.09
CA PRO A 152 13.08 10.92 -9.02
C PRO A 152 12.31 10.20 -7.89
N ALA A 153 11.58 9.12 -8.18
CA ALA A 153 10.89 8.35 -7.15
C ALA A 153 11.85 7.54 -6.25
N HIS A 154 13.09 7.30 -6.68
CA HIS A 154 14.08 6.54 -5.92
C HIS A 154 14.43 7.26 -4.61
N ARG A 155 14.53 6.51 -3.50
CA ARG A 155 14.79 7.06 -2.15
C ARG A 155 16.12 7.81 -2.04
N ASN A 156 17.13 7.31 -2.75
CA ASN A 156 18.46 7.95 -2.86
C ASN A 156 18.57 8.98 -4.01
N TYR A 157 17.46 9.42 -4.62
CA TYR A 157 17.54 10.47 -5.65
C TYR A 157 18.06 11.77 -5.03
N PRO A 158 19.04 12.46 -5.66
CA PRO A 158 19.69 13.64 -5.09
C PRO A 158 18.85 14.91 -5.26
N TYR A 159 17.71 14.99 -4.57
CA TYR A 159 16.88 16.19 -4.57
C TYR A 159 17.66 17.41 -4.07
N SER A 160 17.42 18.58 -4.67
CA SER A 160 17.91 19.87 -4.15
C SER A 160 16.96 20.48 -3.11
N SER A 161 15.68 20.09 -3.14
CA SER A 161 14.67 20.54 -2.17
C SER A 161 14.84 19.82 -0.84
N GLU A 162 15.25 20.56 0.20
CA GLU A 162 15.33 20.03 1.56
C GLU A 162 13.94 19.63 2.10
N GLN A 163 12.88 20.36 1.71
CA GLN A 163 11.52 20.01 2.13
C GLN A 163 11.08 18.62 1.66
N VAL A 164 11.43 18.25 0.42
CA VAL A 164 11.13 16.91 -0.12
C VAL A 164 11.89 15.84 0.65
N LYS A 165 13.18 16.07 0.95
CA LYS A 165 13.99 15.15 1.76
C LYS A 165 13.41 14.95 3.15
N GLU A 166 13.05 16.04 3.81
CA GLU A 166 12.43 16.01 5.14
C GLU A 166 11.09 15.27 5.11
N ASN A 167 10.26 15.51 4.09
CA ASN A 167 8.95 14.85 3.98
C ASN A 167 9.09 13.34 3.81
N ARG A 168 9.99 12.90 2.92
CA ARG A 168 10.30 11.46 2.75
C ARG A 168 10.86 10.87 4.04
N ALA A 169 11.78 11.55 4.71
CA ALA A 169 12.35 11.10 5.98
C ALA A 169 11.29 10.96 7.08
N ARG A 170 10.32 11.89 7.17
CA ARG A 170 9.20 11.79 8.13
C ARG A 170 8.35 10.55 7.88
N LEU A 171 7.96 10.31 6.63
CA LEU A 171 7.18 9.13 6.25
C LEU A 171 7.96 7.85 6.55
N ASP A 172 9.22 7.77 6.12
CA ASP A 172 10.09 6.60 6.29
C ASP A 172 10.32 6.28 7.76
N ASN A 173 10.66 7.28 8.56
CA ASN A 173 10.87 7.11 10.00
C ASN A 173 9.58 6.67 10.70
N ALA A 174 8.42 7.25 10.37
CA ALA A 174 7.16 6.86 10.98
C ALA A 174 6.80 5.39 10.68
N MET A 175 6.99 4.95 9.44
CA MET A 175 6.75 3.56 9.02
C MET A 175 7.73 2.59 9.70
N LEU A 176 9.03 2.95 9.76
CA LEU A 176 10.07 2.15 10.42
C LEU A 176 9.87 2.06 11.94
N GLU A 177 9.54 3.17 12.61
CA GLU A 177 9.23 3.20 14.04
C GLU A 177 7.99 2.35 14.36
N ALA A 178 6.94 2.42 13.53
CA ALA A 178 5.76 1.58 13.67
C ALA A 178 6.10 0.08 13.52
N ALA A 179 6.94 -0.27 12.55
CA ALA A 179 7.42 -1.64 12.36
C ALA A 179 8.21 -2.12 13.59
N GLN A 180 9.15 -1.31 14.08
CA GLN A 180 9.96 -1.59 15.26
C GLN A 180 9.06 -1.80 16.49
N LYS A 181 8.05 -0.95 16.67
CA LYS A 181 7.07 -1.05 17.77
C LYS A 181 6.30 -2.37 17.73
N MET A 182 5.99 -2.87 16.54
CA MET A 182 5.35 -4.16 16.33
C MET A 182 6.32 -5.36 16.36
N GLY A 183 7.62 -5.12 16.51
CA GLY A 183 8.64 -6.18 16.43
C GLY A 183 8.73 -6.81 15.04
N ARG A 184 8.47 -6.03 13.99
CA ARG A 184 8.51 -6.47 12.59
C ARG A 184 9.65 -5.79 11.85
N ASN A 185 10.23 -6.49 10.88
CA ASN A 185 11.11 -5.85 9.92
C ASN A 185 10.27 -5.22 8.81
N LEU A 186 10.73 -4.08 8.30
CA LEU A 186 10.09 -3.41 7.17
C LEU A 186 11.15 -3.03 6.15
N LEU A 187 10.91 -3.41 4.91
CA LEU A 187 11.72 -3.04 3.76
C LEU A 187 11.07 -1.83 3.09
N LEU A 188 11.88 -0.79 2.89
CA LEU A 188 11.55 0.38 2.09
C LEU A 188 12.06 0.14 0.68
N LEU A 189 11.19 0.10 -0.32
CA LEU A 189 11.62 -0.15 -1.69
C LEU A 189 12.49 1.01 -2.16
N SER A 190 13.70 0.72 -2.67
CA SER A 190 14.66 1.77 -3.00
C SER A 190 14.20 2.61 -4.19
N THR A 191 13.53 2.00 -5.17
CA THR A 191 13.07 2.63 -6.41
C THR A 191 11.80 3.47 -6.26
N GLU A 192 11.07 3.31 -5.15
CA GLU A 192 9.73 3.87 -4.98
C GLU A 192 9.55 4.39 -3.55
N TRP A 193 9.49 5.71 -3.37
CA TRP A 193 9.37 6.31 -2.04
C TRP A 193 8.03 6.02 -1.33
N TRP A 194 7.01 5.64 -2.10
CA TRP A 194 5.66 5.35 -1.57
C TRP A 194 5.51 3.92 -1.08
N ASP A 195 6.39 2.99 -1.48
CA ASP A 195 6.25 1.57 -1.21
C ASP A 195 7.00 1.13 0.06
N PHE A 196 6.25 0.43 0.92
CA PHE A 196 6.72 -0.22 2.15
C PHE A 196 6.24 -1.66 2.17
N ARG A 197 7.11 -2.62 2.50
CA ARG A 197 6.76 -4.05 2.43
C ARG A 197 7.48 -4.89 3.46
N PHE A 198 6.85 -5.99 3.88
CA PHE A 198 7.55 -6.98 4.68
C PHE A 198 8.62 -7.70 3.84
N PRO A 199 9.80 -8.03 4.43
CA PRO A 199 10.87 -8.72 3.72
C PRO A 199 10.46 -10.06 3.12
N SER A 200 11.06 -10.42 1.98
CA SER A 200 10.71 -11.63 1.23
C SER A 200 11.00 -12.93 1.98
N ASP A 201 11.99 -12.95 2.86
CA ASP A 201 12.30 -14.08 3.75
C ASP A 201 11.24 -14.29 4.83
N GLU A 202 10.58 -13.21 5.29
CA GLU A 202 9.44 -13.31 6.21
C GLU A 202 8.17 -13.81 5.52
N ILE A 203 7.92 -13.41 4.28
CA ILE A 203 6.60 -13.63 3.63
C ILE A 203 6.62 -14.66 2.50
N GLY A 204 7.80 -15.06 2.02
CA GLY A 204 7.96 -15.93 0.84
C GLY A 204 7.42 -17.34 1.04
N HIS A 205 7.22 -17.77 2.29
CA HIS A 205 6.59 -19.05 2.62
C HIS A 205 5.06 -19.00 2.53
N LEU A 206 4.46 -17.81 2.40
CA LEU A 206 3.02 -17.60 2.26
C LEU A 206 2.61 -17.65 0.79
N SER A 207 1.48 -18.27 0.50
CA SER A 207 0.89 -18.27 -0.84
C SER A 207 0.36 -16.88 -1.20
N PRO A 208 0.53 -16.42 -2.44
CA PRO A 208 -0.18 -15.23 -2.91
C PRO A 208 -1.69 -15.49 -2.93
N ILE A 209 -2.47 -14.42 -2.82
CA ILE A 209 -3.93 -14.42 -2.87
C ILE A 209 -4.36 -14.23 -4.33
N GLU A 210 -5.18 -15.16 -4.79
CA GLU A 210 -5.95 -15.04 -6.03
C GLU A 210 -7.34 -14.51 -5.67
N ASP A 211 -7.94 -13.69 -6.54
CA ASP A 211 -9.28 -13.12 -6.31
C ASP A 211 -10.32 -14.24 -6.13
N GLY A 212 -10.14 -15.36 -6.83
CA GLY A 212 -10.96 -16.57 -6.68
C GLY A 212 -11.02 -17.14 -5.25
N HIS A 213 -9.98 -16.92 -4.43
CA HIS A 213 -9.89 -17.41 -3.04
C HIS A 213 -10.50 -16.46 -2.01
N LEU A 214 -10.86 -15.23 -2.40
CA LEU A 214 -11.51 -14.24 -1.55
C LEU A 214 -13.02 -14.52 -1.41
N GLU A 215 -13.60 -14.09 -0.30
CA GLU A 215 -15.06 -14.09 -0.12
C GLU A 215 -15.74 -13.14 -1.11
N ASP A 216 -17.03 -13.34 -1.35
CA ASP A 216 -17.83 -12.48 -2.24
C ASP A 216 -17.78 -10.99 -1.86
N TRP A 217 -17.67 -10.67 -0.57
CA TRP A 217 -17.56 -9.30 -0.05
C TRP A 217 -16.12 -8.77 0.01
N GLN A 218 -15.13 -9.61 -0.31
CA GLN A 218 -13.72 -9.26 -0.36
C GLN A 218 -13.19 -9.10 -1.79
N LYS A 219 -13.98 -9.45 -2.81
CA LYS A 219 -13.57 -9.39 -4.22
C LYS A 219 -13.02 -8.01 -4.60
N ILE A 220 -11.95 -8.05 -5.39
CA ILE A 220 -11.23 -6.87 -5.90
C ILE A 220 -11.37 -6.79 -7.42
N MET A 221 -11.33 -7.94 -8.10
CA MET A 221 -11.41 -8.00 -9.57
C MET A 221 -12.85 -7.97 -10.09
N THR A 222 -13.80 -8.43 -9.28
CA THR A 222 -15.24 -8.46 -9.59
C THR A 222 -16.03 -7.63 -8.59
N ALA A 223 -17.29 -7.36 -8.90
CA ALA A 223 -18.16 -6.56 -8.04
C ALA A 223 -18.32 -7.23 -6.66
N PRO A 224 -17.86 -6.59 -5.56
CA PRO A 224 -17.98 -7.19 -4.24
C PRO A 224 -19.42 -7.09 -3.73
N ALA A 225 -19.84 -8.12 -3.00
CA ALA A 225 -21.01 -8.01 -2.14
C ALA A 225 -20.75 -7.01 -0.99
N LYS A 226 -21.82 -6.54 -0.33
CA LYS A 226 -21.67 -5.73 0.87
C LYS A 226 -21.03 -6.55 1.99
N ILE A 227 -20.09 -5.95 2.72
CA ILE A 227 -19.48 -6.56 3.91
C ILE A 227 -20.59 -6.85 4.93
N PRO A 228 -20.74 -8.11 5.40
CA PRO A 228 -21.70 -8.41 6.45
C PRO A 228 -21.41 -7.63 7.73
N GLN A 229 -22.43 -7.04 8.35
CA GLN A 229 -22.26 -6.19 9.54
C GLN A 229 -21.51 -6.90 10.69
N GLN A 230 -21.70 -8.20 10.84
CA GLN A 230 -20.97 -9.00 11.83
C GLN A 230 -19.47 -9.07 11.52
N GLN A 231 -19.09 -9.23 10.25
CA GLN A 231 -17.68 -9.23 9.82
C GLN A 231 -17.07 -7.84 9.97
N GLU A 232 -17.80 -6.78 9.65
CA GLU A 232 -17.33 -5.41 9.87
C GLU A 232 -17.01 -5.15 11.35
N ARG A 233 -17.93 -5.52 12.27
CA ARG A 233 -17.69 -5.41 13.72
C ARG A 233 -16.51 -6.25 14.20
N ARG A 234 -16.36 -7.47 13.66
CA ARG A 234 -15.25 -8.35 13.99
C ARG A 234 -13.91 -7.74 13.56
N MET A 235 -13.78 -7.31 12.31
CA MET A 235 -12.55 -6.70 11.79
C MET A 235 -12.18 -5.44 12.58
N ALA A 236 -13.16 -4.58 12.89
CA ALA A 236 -12.95 -3.40 13.72
C ALA A 236 -12.43 -3.79 15.12
N SER A 237 -13.05 -4.78 15.78
CA SER A 237 -12.60 -5.26 17.08
C SER A 237 -11.20 -5.90 17.02
N MET A 238 -10.90 -6.68 15.98
CA MET A 238 -9.59 -7.29 15.79
C MET A 238 -8.49 -6.23 15.66
N LEU A 239 -8.71 -5.21 14.82
CA LEU A 239 -7.76 -4.11 14.64
C LEU A 239 -7.56 -3.31 15.94
N THR A 240 -8.66 -2.90 16.60
CA THR A 240 -8.57 -2.15 17.86
C THR A 240 -7.83 -2.95 18.94
N ASN A 241 -8.14 -4.24 19.10
CA ASN A 241 -7.47 -5.09 20.08
C ASN A 241 -5.97 -5.28 19.75
N LEU A 242 -5.60 -5.28 18.47
CA LEU A 242 -4.20 -5.34 18.07
C LEU A 242 -3.48 -4.03 18.38
N LEU A 243 -4.05 -2.88 18.01
CA LEU A 243 -3.47 -1.56 18.25
C LEU A 243 -3.28 -1.25 19.74
N GLN A 244 -4.24 -1.64 20.58
CA GLN A 244 -4.15 -1.46 22.04
C GLN A 244 -2.94 -2.14 22.69
N LYS A 245 -2.36 -3.17 22.06
CA LYS A 245 -1.12 -3.80 22.56
C LYS A 245 0.09 -2.87 22.47
N PHE A 246 0.00 -1.83 21.64
CA PHE A 246 1.07 -0.88 21.36
C PHE A 246 0.79 0.51 21.94
N ASP A 247 -0.43 0.83 22.38
CA ASP A 247 -0.71 2.14 23.00
C ASP A 247 -0.04 2.35 24.37
N TYR A 248 0.42 1.28 25.03
CA TYR A 248 1.05 1.30 26.36
C TYR A 248 2.58 1.17 26.36
N SER A 249 3.23 1.23 25.18
CA SER A 249 4.69 1.14 25.02
C SER A 249 5.30 2.47 24.59
#